data_AF-A0A0J5Q4X3-F1
#
_entry.id   AF-A0A0J5Q4X3-F1
#
_cell.length_a   1.000
_cell.length_b   1.000
_cell.length_c   1.000
_cell.angle_alpha   90.00
_cell.angle_beta   90.00
_cell.angle_gamma   90.00
#
_symmetry.space_group_name_H-M   'P 1'
#
loop_
_entity.id
_entity.type
_entity.pdbx_description
1 polymer ?
#
loop_
_entity_poly.entity_id
_entity_poly.type
_entity_poly.pdbx_seq_one_letter_code
_entity_poly.pdbx_strand_id
1 'polypeptide(L)' 'MLSPDLLDLLRDYRREAQPAGWLFPGKPKINPISARQLSRAFNSAKHVVGISKSATL' A
#
# COMPACT_ATOMS: atom_id res chain seq x y z
N MET A 1 13.85 -2.07 -13.41
CA MET A 1 12.57 -2.56 -13.98
C MET A 1 11.73 -3.14 -12.85
N LEU A 2 10.42 -2.93 -12.86
CA LEU A 2 9.53 -3.55 -11.86
C LEU A 2 9.41 -5.05 -12.13
N SER A 3 9.37 -5.87 -11.08
CA SER A 3 9.06 -7.30 -11.22
C SER A 3 7.70 -7.48 -11.90
N PRO A 4 7.53 -8.43 -12.83
CA PRO A 4 6.24 -8.73 -13.45
C PRO A 4 5.11 -8.94 -12.42
N ASP A 5 5.39 -9.71 -11.36
CA ASP A 5 4.42 -10.02 -10.31
C ASP A 5 3.93 -8.77 -9.56
N LEU A 6 4.84 -7.82 -9.32
CA LEU A 6 4.51 -6.56 -8.68
C LEU A 6 3.64 -5.69 -9.60
N LEU A 7 3.91 -5.72 -10.91
CA LEU A 7 3.14 -4.95 -11.87
C LEU A 7 1.70 -5.46 -11.97
N ASP A 8 1.51 -6.77 -11.95
CA ASP A 8 0.17 -7.37 -11.99
C ASP A 8 -0.63 -7.07 -10.73
N LEU A 9 0.01 -7.16 -9.55
CA LEU A 9 -0.62 -6.75 -8.29
C LEU A 9 -1.08 -5.28 -8.31
N LEU A 10 -0.26 -4.38 -8.87
CA LEU A 10 -0.61 -2.96 -9.00
C LEU A 10 -1.75 -2.72 -9.99
N ARG A 11 -1.84 -3.52 -11.06
CA ARG A 11 -2.93 -3.45 -12.05
C ARG A 11 -4.25 -3.89 -11.43
N ASP A 12 -4.26 -4.98 -10.68
CA ASP A 12 -5.45 -5.48 -10.00
C ASP A 12 -5.95 -4.48 -8.97
N TYR A 13 -5.05 -3.94 -8.14
CA TYR A 13 -5.38 -2.84 -7.24
C TYR A 13 -5.98 -1.63 -7.98
N ARG A 14 -5.42 -1.23 -9.14
CA ARG A 14 -5.94 -0.08 -9.90
C ARG A 14 -7.37 -0.30 -10.38
N ARG A 15 -7.71 -1.53 -10.79
CA ARG A 15 -9.05 -1.90 -11.26
C ARG A 15 -10.08 -1.81 -10.13
N GLU A 16 -9.72 -2.24 -8.93
CA GLU A 16 -10.60 -2.24 -7.76
C GLU A 16 -10.73 -0.86 -7.12
N ALA A 17 -9.61 -0.19 -6.82
CA ALA A 17 -9.60 1.05 -6.06
C ALA A 17 -9.96 2.28 -6.90
N GLN A 18 -9.85 2.17 -8.23
CA GLN A 18 -10.06 3.24 -9.22
C GLN A 18 -9.59 4.62 -8.74
N PRO A 19 -8.30 4.79 -8.38
CA PRO A 19 -7.83 6.06 -7.86
C PRO A 19 -7.86 7.13 -8.95
N ALA A 20 -8.46 8.28 -8.63
CA ALA A 20 -8.64 9.41 -9.54
C ALA A 20 -7.41 10.35 -9.60
N GLY A 21 -6.46 10.22 -8.66
CA GLY A 21 -5.27 11.07 -8.59
C GLY A 21 -4.04 10.27 -8.15
N TRP A 22 -3.80 10.20 -6.84
CA TRP A 22 -2.70 9.43 -6.27
C TRP A 22 -2.95 7.93 -6.37
N LEU A 23 -1.90 7.15 -6.70
CA LEU A 23 -1.98 5.69 -6.75
C LEU A 23 -2.47 5.11 -5.42
N PHE A 24 -1.94 5.61 -4.29
CA PHE A 24 -2.41 5.30 -2.95
C PHE A 24 -2.98 6.56 -2.30
N PRO A 25 -4.31 6.78 -2.36
CA PRO A 25 -4.93 7.95 -1.76
C PRO A 25 -4.95 7.83 -0.23
N GLY A 26 -4.59 8.93 0.43
CA GLY A 26 -4.75 9.09 1.86
C GLY A 26 -6.21 9.39 2.24
N LYS A 27 -6.41 9.76 3.50
CA LYS A 27 -7.66 10.35 3.97
C LYS A 27 -7.39 11.82 4.31
N PRO A 28 -7.99 12.81 3.63
CA PRO A 28 -8.95 12.71 2.50
C PRO A 28 -8.29 12.27 1.16
N LYS A 29 -9.09 11.70 0.23
CA LYS A 29 -8.62 11.08 -1.03
C LYS A 29 -7.85 12.01 -1.98
N ILE A 30 -7.91 13.32 -1.75
CA ILE A 30 -7.18 14.35 -2.49
C ILE A 30 -5.66 14.32 -2.21
N ASN A 31 -5.26 13.83 -1.05
CA ASN A 31 -3.87 13.80 -0.62
C ASN A 31 -3.28 12.40 -0.83
N PRO A 32 -1.97 12.29 -1.05
CA PRO A 32 -1.31 11.00 -1.04
C PRO A 32 -1.37 10.38 0.36
N ILE A 33 -1.24 9.06 0.45
CA ILE A 33 -1.06 8.37 1.73
C ILE A 33 0.17 8.93 2.45
N SER A 34 0.03 9.28 3.73
CA SER A 34 1.17 9.75 4.53
C SER A 34 2.10 8.59 4.90
N ALA A 35 3.39 8.87 5.11
CA ALA A 35 4.36 7.87 5.56
C ALA A 35 3.90 7.12 6.83
N ARG A 36 3.22 7.83 7.75
CA ARG A 36 2.66 7.22 8.95
C ARG A 36 1.51 6.26 8.66
N GLN A 37 0.63 6.60 7.71
CA GLN A 37 -0.45 5.70 7.29
C GLN A 37 0.10 4.46 6.60
N LEU A 38 1.12 4.62 5.75
CA LEU A 38 1.79 3.53 5.08
C LEU A 38 2.47 2.59 6.11
N SER A 39 3.23 3.16 7.05
CA SER A 39 3.86 2.43 8.16
C SER A 39 2.85 1.63 8.99
N ARG A 40 1.69 2.22 9.29
CA ARG A 40 0.62 1.52 10.01
C ARG A 40 0.02 0.37 9.19
N ALA A 41 -0.24 0.57 7.91
CA ALA A 41 -0.79 -0.47 7.04
C ALA A 41 0.18 -1.67 6.95
N PHE A 42 1.47 -1.40 6.78
CA PHE A 42 2.50 -2.43 6.74
C PHE A 42 2.65 -3.19 8.05
N ASN A 43 2.70 -2.49 9.19
CA ASN A 43 2.77 -3.14 10.50
C ASN A 43 1.50 -3.96 10.80
N SER A 44 0.33 -3.48 10.39
CA SER A 44 -0.92 -4.25 10.49
C SER A 44 -0.86 -5.53 9.65
N ALA A 45 -0.38 -5.45 8.40
CA ALA A 45 -0.22 -6.62 7.56
C ALA A 45 0.76 -7.63 8.18
N LYS A 46 1.92 -7.17 8.66
CA LYS A 46 2.89 -8.00 9.38
C LYS A 46 2.29 -8.71 10.58
N HIS A 47 1.48 -8.01 11.36
CA HIS A 47 0.79 -8.59 12.52
C HIS A 47 -0.19 -9.69 12.10
N VAL A 48 -0.96 -9.47 11.04
CA VAL A 48 -1.91 -10.46 10.50
C VAL A 48 -1.21 -11.74 10.05
N VAL A 49 -0.04 -11.62 9.43
CA VAL A 49 0.74 -12.79 8.98
C VAL A 49 1.71 -13.35 10.03
N GLY A 50 1.67 -12.85 11.27
CA GLY A 50 2.49 -13.36 12.38
C GLY A 50 3.98 -13.03 12.31
N ILE A 51 4.38 -12.03 11.52
CA ILE A 51 5.79 -11.60 11.44
C ILE A 51 6.12 -10.72 12.65
N SER A 52 6.84 -11.30 13.61
CA SER A 52 7.30 -10.62 14.84
C SER A 52 8.58 -9.80 14.67
N LYS A 53 9.32 -10.01 13.56
CA LYS A 53 10.57 -9.29 13.30
C LYS A 53 10.31 -7.79 13.14
N SER A 54 11.12 -6.97 13.79
CA SER A 54 11.13 -5.52 13.54
C SER A 54 11.52 -5.27 12.08
N ALA A 55 10.66 -4.54 11.37
CA ALA A 55 10.88 -4.14 9.99
C ALA A 55 10.22 -2.80 9.79
N THR A 56 10.93 -1.90 9.14
CA THR A 56 10.48 -0.55 8.81
C THR A 56 10.36 -0.48 7.28
N LEU A 57 9.39 0.30 6.81
CA LEU A 57 9.25 0.64 5.40
C LEU A 57 10.28 1.66 4.96
#